data_AF-A0A955PVG8-F1
#
_entry.id   AF-A0A955PVG8-F1
#
_cell.length_a   1.000
_cell.length_b   1.000
_cell.length_c   1.000
_cell.angle_alpha   90.00
_cell.angle_beta   90.00
_cell.angle_gamma   90.00
#
_symmetry.space_group_name_H-M   'P 1'
#
loop_
_entity.id
_entity.type
_entity.pdbx_description
1 polymer ?
#
loop_
_entity_poly.entity_id
_entity_poly.type
_entity_poly.pdbx_seq_one_letter_code
_entity_poly.pdbx_strand_id
1 'polypeptide(L)'
;MERFEGLRRQIGTPAEGSTLQAMYQDMPTRNFSRDVLQPLAGQLGVMELNDVTWSDWGRPERIVETLRSMGKKPAFPMEAFLGSGAPSTPQIPRDMGYPYLSC
;
A
#
# COMPACT_ATOMS: atom_id res chain seq x y z
N MET A 1 27.56 -4.32 -6.35
CA MET A 1 26.58 -3.51 -5.58
C MET A 1 27.02 -3.53 -4.13
N GLU A 2 27.61 -2.44 -3.62
CA GLU A 2 28.23 -2.41 -2.27
C GLU A 2 27.53 -1.44 -1.31
N ARG A 3 26.34 -0.93 -1.65
CA ARG A 3 25.73 0.20 -0.93
C ARG A 3 25.36 -0.09 0.52
N PHE A 4 25.18 -1.38 0.89
CA PHE A 4 24.75 -1.79 2.22
C PHE A 4 25.87 -2.38 3.10
N GLU A 5 27.11 -2.50 2.60
CA GLU A 5 28.23 -3.08 3.38
C GLU A 5 28.67 -2.18 4.55
N GLY A 6 28.44 -0.87 4.44
CA GLY A 6 28.61 0.08 5.54
C GLY A 6 27.66 -0.24 6.69
N LEU A 7 26.37 -0.37 6.38
CA LEU A 7 25.34 -0.73 7.36
C LEU A 7 25.60 -2.10 7.98
N ARG A 8 25.95 -3.12 7.17
CA ARG A 8 26.18 -4.49 7.63
C ARG A 8 27.18 -4.57 8.79
N ARG A 9 28.22 -3.73 8.76
CA ARG A 9 29.26 -3.66 9.81
C ARG A 9 28.80 -2.93 11.08
N GLN A 10 27.71 -2.19 11.01
CA GLN A 10 27.21 -1.37 12.11
C GLN A 10 25.95 -1.94 12.78
N ILE A 11 25.38 -3.03 12.26
CA ILE A 11 24.21 -3.68 12.87
C ILE A 11 24.55 -4.09 14.31
N GLY A 12 23.68 -3.70 15.25
CA GLY A 12 23.83 -3.95 16.69
C GLY A 12 24.83 -3.03 17.39
N THR A 13 25.47 -2.09 16.69
CA THR A 13 26.34 -1.07 17.31
C THR A 13 25.57 0.23 17.55
N PRO A 14 26.06 1.13 18.43
CA PRO A 14 25.47 2.46 18.59
C PRO A 14 25.46 3.30 17.30
N ALA A 15 26.26 2.93 16.29
CA ALA A 15 26.36 3.64 15.01
C ALA A 15 25.39 3.14 13.95
N GLU A 16 24.58 2.10 14.22
CA GLU A 16 23.61 1.56 13.27
C GLU A 16 22.65 2.64 12.76
N GLY A 17 22.02 3.38 13.68
CA GLY A 17 20.98 4.37 13.34
C GLY A 17 21.52 5.53 12.51
N SER A 18 22.69 6.07 12.87
CA SER A 18 23.29 7.18 12.11
C SER A 18 23.79 6.74 10.74
N THR A 19 24.34 5.53 10.64
CA THR A 19 24.76 4.93 9.36
C THR A 19 23.56 4.72 8.45
N LEU A 20 22.45 4.19 8.99
CA LEU A 20 21.20 4.00 8.25
C LEU A 20 20.63 5.33 7.76
N GLN A 21 20.59 6.36 8.62
CA GLN A 21 20.07 7.67 8.27
C GLN A 21 20.85 8.32 7.13
N ALA A 22 22.18 8.31 7.19
CA ALA A 22 23.03 8.84 6.12
C ALA A 22 22.77 8.12 4.79
N MET A 23 22.64 6.80 4.82
CA MET A 23 22.35 6.01 3.62
C MET A 23 20.98 6.34 3.01
N TYR A 24 19.96 6.57 3.84
CA TYR A 24 18.63 6.95 3.34
C TYR A 24 18.59 8.37 2.78
N GLN A 25 19.42 9.30 3.28
CA GLN A 25 19.52 10.66 2.75
C GLN A 25 20.07 10.70 1.32
N ASP A 26 21.01 9.80 1.00
CA ASP A 26 21.62 9.71 -0.33
C ASP A 26 20.83 8.85 -1.32
N MET A 27 19.88 8.05 -0.84
CA MET A 27 19.14 7.10 -1.66
C MET A 27 18.07 7.82 -2.50
N PRO A 28 17.93 7.51 -3.81
CA PRO A 28 16.86 8.08 -4.59
C PRO A 28 15.49 7.59 -4.08
N THR A 29 14.53 8.50 -3.97
CA THR A 29 13.14 8.14 -3.71
C THR A 29 12.60 7.31 -4.87
N ARG A 30 12.16 6.09 -4.58
CA ARG A 30 11.56 5.16 -5.55
C ARG A 30 10.22 4.67 -5.02
N ASN A 31 9.27 4.47 -5.92
CA ASN A 31 8.00 3.82 -5.62
C ASN A 31 8.15 2.33 -5.94
N PHE A 32 8.02 1.45 -4.93
CA PHE A 32 8.21 0.01 -5.12
C PHE A 32 7.27 -0.59 -6.16
N SER A 33 6.00 -0.20 -6.17
CA SER A 33 5.01 -0.70 -7.13
C SER A 33 5.37 -0.31 -8.57
N ARG A 34 5.61 0.97 -8.82
CA ARG A 34 5.90 1.49 -10.16
C ARG A 34 7.31 1.14 -10.64
N ASP A 35 8.30 1.28 -9.78
CA ASP A 35 9.71 1.23 -10.18
C ASP A 35 10.30 -0.20 -10.05
N VAL A 36 9.63 -1.13 -9.36
CA VAL A 36 10.09 -2.53 -9.18
C VAL A 36 9.05 -3.56 -9.66
N LEU A 37 7.81 -3.49 -9.17
CA LEU A 37 6.81 -4.53 -9.46
C LEU A 37 6.27 -4.44 -10.89
N GLN A 38 5.89 -3.25 -11.34
CA GLN A 38 5.27 -3.04 -12.64
C GLN A 38 6.15 -3.51 -13.82
N PRO A 39 7.48 -3.25 -13.86
CA PRO A 39 8.35 -3.80 -14.91
C PRO A 39 8.43 -5.33 -14.93
N LEU A 40 8.16 -5.98 -13.79
CA LEU A 40 8.25 -7.43 -13.61
C LEU A 40 6.89 -8.12 -13.62
N ALA A 41 5.80 -7.43 -13.97
CA ALA A 41 4.44 -7.94 -13.83
C ALA A 41 4.22 -9.34 -14.46
N GLY A 42 4.85 -9.63 -15.60
CA GLY A 42 4.76 -10.96 -16.26
C GLY A 42 5.53 -12.09 -15.56
N GLN A 43 6.29 -11.79 -14.51
CA GLN A 43 7.07 -12.73 -13.70
C GLN A 43 6.59 -12.79 -12.25
N LEU A 44 5.53 -12.06 -11.91
CA LEU A 44 4.96 -12.02 -10.56
C LEU A 44 3.79 -13.00 -10.46
N GLY A 45 3.87 -13.92 -9.49
CA GLY A 45 2.70 -14.66 -9.05
C GLY A 45 1.83 -13.78 -8.16
N VAL A 46 0.52 -13.82 -8.37
CA VAL A 46 -0.48 -13.15 -7.53
C VAL A 46 -1.43 -14.19 -6.93
N MET A 47 -1.88 -13.96 -5.71
CA MET A 47 -2.85 -14.81 -5.03
C MET A 47 -4.04 -13.98 -4.59
N GLU A 48 -5.24 -14.47 -4.88
CA GLU A 48 -6.47 -13.88 -4.39
C GLU A 48 -6.59 -14.09 -2.88
N LEU A 49 -6.90 -13.01 -2.16
CA LEU A 49 -7.23 -13.05 -0.74
C LEU A 49 -8.75 -13.19 -0.61
N ASN A 50 -9.20 -14.37 -0.24
CA ASN A 50 -10.60 -14.67 0.01
C ASN A 50 -11.00 -14.31 1.45
N ASP A 51 -12.28 -14.03 1.66
CA ASP A 51 -12.88 -13.75 2.97
C ASP A 51 -12.27 -12.55 3.72
N VAL A 52 -11.62 -11.63 3.00
CA VAL A 52 -11.03 -10.41 3.56
C VAL A 52 -11.70 -9.18 2.96
N THR A 53 -12.14 -8.27 3.82
CA THR A 53 -12.45 -6.90 3.41
C THR A 53 -11.20 -6.05 3.52
N TRP A 54 -10.73 -5.48 2.41
CA TRP A 54 -9.53 -4.63 2.38
C TRP A 54 -9.82 -3.23 1.83
N SER A 55 -9.23 -2.22 2.46
CA SER A 55 -9.23 -0.82 2.02
C SER A 55 -7.93 -0.17 2.48
N ASP A 56 -7.31 0.63 1.62
CA ASP A 56 -6.05 1.32 1.90
C ASP A 56 -6.20 2.56 2.80
N TRP A 57 -7.44 3.01 3.04
CA TRP A 57 -7.77 4.22 3.82
C TRP A 57 -7.01 5.49 3.38
N GLY A 58 -6.55 5.54 2.12
CA GLY A 58 -5.84 6.70 1.59
C GLY A 58 -6.68 7.98 1.49
N ARG A 59 -8.00 7.88 1.74
CA ARG A 59 -8.94 8.99 1.78
C ARG A 59 -9.87 8.90 3.00
N PRO A 60 -10.22 10.04 3.63
CA PRO A 60 -11.15 10.08 4.75
C PRO A 60 -12.48 9.35 4.51
N GLU A 61 -13.07 9.50 3.31
CA GLU A 61 -14.36 8.88 2.99
C GLU A 61 -14.30 7.33 3.02
N ARG A 62 -13.16 6.74 2.65
CA ARG A 62 -12.96 5.28 2.62
C ARG A 62 -12.98 4.66 4.01
N ILE A 63 -12.58 5.42 5.04
CA ILE A 63 -12.64 4.97 6.44
C ILE A 63 -14.10 4.78 6.85
N VAL A 64 -14.93 5.78 6.55
CA VAL A 64 -16.37 5.75 6.81
C VAL A 64 -17.05 4.59 6.11
N GLU A 65 -16.75 4.38 4.82
CA GLU A 65 -17.31 3.29 4.03
C GLU A 65 -16.94 1.92 4.61
N THR A 66 -15.67 1.76 5.02
CA THR A 66 -15.18 0.53 5.65
C THR A 66 -15.90 0.26 6.99
N LEU A 67 -16.09 1.29 7.82
CA LEU A 67 -16.81 1.14 9.08
C LEU A 67 -18.28 0.72 8.85
N ARG A 68 -18.95 1.32 7.88
CA ARG A 68 -20.34 0.96 7.51
C ARG A 68 -20.43 -0.48 7.01
N SER A 69 -19.51 -0.93 6.15
CA SER A 69 -19.53 -2.32 5.64
C SER A 69 -19.33 -3.35 6.76
N MET A 70 -18.59 -2.99 7.82
CA MET A 70 -18.43 -3.79 9.04
C MET A 70 -19.59 -3.65 10.04
N GLY A 71 -20.65 -2.88 9.72
CA GLY A 71 -21.75 -2.60 10.64
C GLY A 71 -21.35 -1.76 11.86
N LYS A 72 -20.21 -1.06 11.80
CA LYS A 72 -19.71 -0.20 12.87
C LYS A 72 -20.12 1.25 12.63
N LYS A 73 -20.45 1.95 13.70
CA LYS A 73 -20.66 3.39 13.67
C LYS A 73 -19.34 4.10 13.97
N PRO A 74 -18.95 5.10 13.16
CA PRO A 74 -17.79 5.92 13.46
C PRO A 74 -17.92 6.62 14.81
N ALA A 75 -16.84 6.64 15.59
CA ALA A 75 -16.77 7.32 16.88
C ALA A 75 -16.29 8.78 16.75
N PHE A 76 -16.31 9.31 15.53
CA PHE A 76 -15.87 10.65 15.17
C PHE A 76 -16.94 11.36 14.34
N PRO A 77 -16.96 12.70 14.33
CA PRO A 77 -17.88 13.48 13.50
C PRO A 77 -17.67 13.17 12.02
N MET A 78 -18.73 12.77 11.34
CA MET A 78 -18.71 12.32 9.95
C MET A 78 -18.47 13.45 8.97
N GLU A 79 -18.85 14.65 9.38
CA GLU A 79 -18.78 15.90 8.63
C GLU A 79 -17.33 16.27 8.31
N ALA A 80 -16.37 15.81 9.12
CA ALA A 80 -14.94 16.00 8.88
C ALA A 80 -14.35 15.04 7.84
N PHE A 81 -15.08 13.97 7.48
CA PHE A 81 -14.61 12.88 6.61
C PHE A 81 -15.43 12.73 5.33
N LEU A 82 -16.58 13.39 5.26
CA LEU A 82 -17.43 13.49 4.08
C LEU A 82 -17.16 14.85 3.45
N GLY A 83 -16.05 14.98 2.72
CA GLY A 83 -15.90 16.10 1.80
C GLY A 83 -17.15 16.18 0.90
N SER A 84 -17.48 17.37 0.39
CA SER A 84 -18.68 17.69 -0.40
C SER A 84 -18.88 16.89 -1.71
N GLY A 85 -18.10 15.82 -1.94
CA GLY A 85 -18.27 14.89 -3.04
C GLY A 85 -19.22 13.76 -2.69
N ALA A 86 -20.20 13.51 -3.57
CA ALA A 86 -21.13 12.39 -3.49
C ALA A 86 -20.40 11.04 -3.27
N PRO A 87 -21.04 10.05 -2.60
CA PRO A 87 -20.45 8.73 -2.42
C PRO A 87 -20.14 8.13 -3.80
N SER A 88 -18.85 7.94 -4.10
CA SER A 88 -18.44 7.21 -5.29
C SER A 88 -18.77 5.75 -5.05
N THR A 89 -19.80 5.24 -5.71
CA THR A 89 -20.09 3.82 -5.81
C THR A 89 -18.80 3.09 -6.15
N PRO A 90 -18.34 2.09 -5.37
CA PRO A 90 -17.20 1.28 -5.75
C PRO A 90 -17.53 0.59 -7.07
N GLN A 91 -16.97 1.11 -8.16
CA GLN A 91 -16.93 0.44 -9.45
C GLN A 91 -15.87 -0.65 -9.33
N ILE A 92 -16.26 -1.78 -8.77
CA ILE A 92 -15.58 -3.03 -9.11
C ILE A 92 -16.24 -3.45 -10.42
N PRO A 93 -15.55 -3.38 -11.57
CA PRO A 93 -16.10 -3.95 -12.79
C PRO A 93 -16.29 -5.44 -12.54
N ARG A 94 -17.55 -5.89 -12.46
CA ARG A 94 -17.89 -7.31 -12.33
C ARG A 94 -17.61 -8.12 -13.61
N ASP A 95 -17.00 -7.49 -14.61
CA ASP A 95 -16.89 -8.00 -15.97
C ASP A 95 -15.48 -7.82 -16.57
N MET A 96 -14.45 -7.73 -15.73
CA MET A 96 -13.08 -7.88 -16.24
C MET A 96 -12.77 -9.37 -16.26
N GLY A 97 -13.22 -10.05 -17.32
CA GLY A 97 -12.71 -11.38 -17.67
C GLY A 97 -11.19 -11.28 -17.83
N TYR A 98 -10.44 -11.78 -16.84
CA TYR A 98 -8.99 -11.85 -16.89
C TYR A 98 -8.60 -12.92 -17.91
N PRO A 99 -7.99 -12.55 -19.07
CA PRO A 99 -7.61 -13.54 -20.07
C PRO A 99 -6.33 -14.32 -19.70
N TYR A 100 -5.83 -14.17 -18.47
CA TYR A 100 -4.64 -14.88 -17.98
C TYR A 100 -5.02 -16.06 -17.08
N LEU A 101 -5.95 -16.89 -17.56
CA LEU A 101 -6.15 -18.25 -17.04
C LEU A 101 -6.23 -19.19 -18.24
N SER A 102 -5.06 -19.62 -18.70
CA SER A 102 -4.88 -20.78 -19.56
C SER A 102 -3.54 -21.41 -19.21
N CYS A 103 -3.56 -22.22 -18.15
CA CYS A 103 -2.73 -23.42 -18.05
C CYS A 103 -3.67 -24.61 -18.20
#